data_AF-A0A945IA23-F1
#
_entry.id   AF-A0A945IA23-F1
#
_cell.length_a   1.000
_cell.length_b   1.000
_cell.length_c   1.000
_cell.angle_alpha   90.00
_cell.angle_beta   90.00
_cell.angle_gamma   90.00
#
_symmetry.space_group_name_H-M   'P 1'
#
loop_
_entity.id
_entity.type
_entity.pdbx_description
1 polymer ?
#
loop_
_entity_poly.entity_id
_entity_poly.type
_entity_poly.pdbx_seq_one_letter_code
_entity_poly.pdbx_strand_id
1 'polypeptide(L)'
;MIKLSLLDESVREYEAPVTGADVAADIGPGLAKAALAVRINGEMMDLSRAIEADCDISIVTAKDEDALDLLRHDAAHVMAQAVQELFPGTQVTIGPSIENGYYYDFAREEPFSTDDFETIEKKMAEIVDRDLKFIREV
;
A
#
# COMPACT_ATOMS: atom_id res chain seq x y z
N MET A 1 8.38 -23.70 13.90
CA MET A 1 7.36 -23.00 14.71
C MET A 1 7.79 -21.56 14.93
N ILE A 2 6.97 -20.62 14.48
CA ILE A 2 7.11 -19.17 14.59
C ILE A 2 6.00 -18.67 15.51
N LYS A 3 6.34 -17.80 16.47
CA LYS A 3 5.41 -17.24 17.45
C LYS A 3 5.16 -15.77 17.17
N LEU A 4 3.90 -15.44 16.92
CA LEU A 4 3.47 -14.08 16.65
C LEU A 4 2.65 -13.55 17.83
N SER A 5 3.13 -12.51 18.49
CA SER A 5 2.43 -11.84 19.61
C SER A 5 1.55 -10.72 19.06
N LEU A 6 0.26 -10.75 19.39
CA LEU A 6 -0.73 -9.75 18.99
C LEU A 6 -0.87 -8.65 20.05
N LEU A 7 -1.53 -7.54 19.67
CA LEU A 7 -1.77 -6.40 20.56
C LEU A 7 -2.60 -6.73 21.82
N ASP A 8 -3.38 -7.81 21.78
CA ASP A 8 -4.18 -8.30 22.90
C ASP A 8 -3.42 -9.32 23.77
N GLU A 9 -2.08 -9.39 23.62
CA GLU A 9 -1.17 -10.33 24.27
C GLU A 9 -1.41 -11.81 23.89
N SER A 10 -2.35 -12.08 22.98
CA SER A 10 -2.52 -13.44 22.46
C SER A 10 -1.35 -13.81 21.54
N VAL A 11 -0.99 -15.09 21.56
CA VAL A 11 0.09 -15.63 20.73
C VAL A 11 -0.49 -16.59 19.72
N ARG A 12 -0.09 -16.45 18.45
CA ARG A 12 -0.37 -17.39 17.37
C ARG A 12 0.90 -18.11 16.96
N GLU A 13 0.79 -19.41 16.74
CA GLU A 13 1.91 -20.27 16.37
C GLU A 13 1.72 -20.82 14.95
N TYR A 14 2.78 -20.71 14.13
CA TYR A 14 2.78 -21.18 12.75
C TYR A 14 3.95 -22.12 12.49
N GLU A 15 3.74 -23.21 11.77
CA GLU A 15 4.79 -24.22 11.51
C GLU A 15 5.79 -23.81 10.42
N ALA A 16 5.37 -22.90 9.54
CA ALA A 16 6.15 -22.40 8.41
C ALA A 16 6.07 -20.86 8.35
N PRO A 17 6.94 -20.19 7.57
CA PRO A 17 6.80 -18.77 7.30
C PRO A 17 5.40 -18.40 6.82
N VAL A 18 4.89 -17.27 7.31
CA VAL A 18 3.56 -16.73 6.98
C VAL A 18 3.67 -15.27 6.60
N THR A 19 2.63 -14.73 5.98
CA THR A 19 2.55 -13.30 5.63
C THR A 19 1.55 -12.57 6.52
N GLY A 20 1.61 -11.22 6.52
CA GLY A 20 0.59 -10.42 7.21
C GLY A 20 -0.83 -10.68 6.68
N ALA A 21 -0.96 -10.97 5.37
CA ALA A 21 -2.23 -11.36 4.76
C ALA A 21 -2.77 -12.69 5.32
N ASP A 22 -1.91 -13.70 5.49
CA ASP A 22 -2.30 -14.99 6.06
C ASP A 22 -2.78 -14.82 7.51
N VAL A 23 -2.03 -14.07 8.31
CA VAL A 23 -2.39 -13.79 9.71
C VAL A 23 -3.73 -13.05 9.80
N ALA A 24 -3.98 -12.07 8.94
CA ALA A 24 -5.25 -11.35 8.90
C ALA A 24 -6.43 -12.26 8.54
N ALA A 25 -6.23 -13.18 7.57
CA ALA A 25 -7.24 -14.16 7.16
C ALA A 25 -7.56 -15.17 8.28
N ASP A 26 -6.54 -15.63 9.00
CA ASP A 26 -6.67 -16.56 10.13
C ASP A 26 -7.33 -15.94 11.37
N ILE A 27 -7.29 -14.61 11.50
CA ILE A 27 -8.06 -13.88 12.51
C ILE A 27 -9.53 -13.75 12.07
N GLY A 28 -9.77 -13.44 10.79
CA GLY A 28 -11.09 -13.54 10.21
C GLY A 28 -11.27 -12.76 8.91
N PRO A 29 -12.30 -13.10 8.12
CA PRO A 29 -12.51 -12.54 6.77
C PRO A 29 -12.72 -11.01 6.77
N GLY A 30 -13.31 -10.47 7.84
CA GLY A 30 -13.48 -9.03 7.99
C GLY A 30 -12.16 -8.29 8.15
N LEU A 31 -11.21 -8.85 8.92
CA LEU A 31 -9.89 -8.26 9.09
C LEU A 31 -9.04 -8.43 7.83
N ALA A 32 -9.06 -9.62 7.21
CA ALA A 32 -8.41 -9.84 5.91
C ALA A 32 -8.85 -8.82 4.85
N LYS A 33 -10.15 -8.51 4.79
CA LYS A 33 -10.67 -7.49 3.86
C LYS A 33 -10.24 -6.06 4.22
N ALA A 34 -10.07 -5.77 5.51
CA ALA A 34 -9.74 -4.42 6.00
C ALA A 34 -8.23 -4.15 6.10
N ALA A 35 -7.40 -5.18 5.96
CA ALA A 35 -5.96 -5.11 6.08
C ALA A 35 -5.36 -4.28 4.93
N LEU A 36 -4.51 -3.31 5.28
CA LEU A 36 -3.77 -2.48 4.33
C LEU A 36 -2.26 -2.78 4.37
N ALA A 37 -1.72 -2.95 5.58
CA ALA A 37 -0.32 -3.27 5.84
C ALA A 37 -0.20 -4.13 7.10
N VAL A 38 1.02 -4.53 7.44
CA VAL A 38 1.33 -5.20 8.69
C VAL A 38 2.45 -4.44 9.42
N ARG A 39 2.31 -4.28 10.72
CA ARG A 39 3.39 -3.78 11.57
C ARG A 39 4.09 -4.98 12.20
N ILE A 40 5.40 -5.08 12.04
CA ILE A 40 6.26 -6.14 12.58
C ILE A 40 7.29 -5.48 13.47
N ASN A 41 7.30 -5.80 14.77
CA ASN A 41 8.19 -5.19 15.77
C ASN A 41 8.20 -3.64 15.73
N GLY A 42 7.03 -3.04 15.49
CA GLY A 42 6.87 -1.59 15.40
C GLY A 42 7.09 -1.00 14.01
N GLU A 43 7.62 -1.74 13.05
CA GLU A 43 7.90 -1.26 11.69
C GLU A 43 6.80 -1.63 10.70
N MET A 44 6.38 -0.70 9.84
CA MET A 44 5.35 -0.93 8.81
C MET A 44 5.94 -1.67 7.60
N MET A 45 5.27 -2.74 7.18
CA MET A 45 5.67 -3.66 6.13
C MET A 45 4.47 -4.06 5.26
N ASP A 46 4.75 -4.49 4.03
CA ASP A 46 3.73 -4.99 3.10
C ASP A 46 3.08 -6.27 3.62
N LEU A 47 1.77 -6.43 3.37
CA LEU A 47 1.03 -7.64 3.76
C LEU A 47 1.59 -8.92 3.14
N SER A 48 2.23 -8.85 1.98
CA SER A 48 2.81 -9.99 1.27
C SER A 48 4.22 -10.36 1.74
N ARG A 49 4.82 -9.58 2.66
CA ARG A 49 6.17 -9.86 3.15
C ARG A 49 6.16 -11.09 4.05
N ALA A 50 7.07 -12.02 3.80
CA ALA A 50 7.25 -13.22 4.61
C ALA A 50 7.77 -12.86 6.02
N ILE A 51 7.18 -13.52 7.02
CA ILE A 51 7.53 -13.48 8.43
C ILE A 51 8.15 -14.83 8.75
N GLU A 52 9.45 -14.83 9.04
CA GLU A 52 10.25 -16.06 9.18
C GLU A 52 10.73 -16.30 10.63
N ALA A 53 10.46 -15.37 11.54
CA ALA A 53 10.92 -15.41 12.92
C ALA A 53 9.87 -14.83 13.87
N ASP A 54 10.01 -15.15 15.16
CA ASP A 54 9.13 -14.65 16.21
C ASP A 54 9.14 -13.12 16.24
N CYS A 55 7.95 -12.52 16.37
CA CYS A 55 7.81 -11.07 16.39
C CYS A 55 6.49 -10.61 17.04
N ASP A 56 6.45 -9.33 17.40
CA ASP A 56 5.20 -8.62 17.67
C ASP A 56 4.57 -8.20 16.36
N ILE A 57 3.26 -8.44 16.21
CA ILE A 57 2.52 -8.15 14.98
C ILE A 57 1.23 -7.38 15.26
N SER A 58 0.93 -6.42 14.40
CA SER A 58 -0.41 -5.81 14.33
C SER A 58 -0.82 -5.56 12.88
N ILE A 59 -2.05 -5.94 12.53
CA ILE A 59 -2.61 -5.64 11.21
C ILE A 59 -3.02 -4.17 11.17
N VAL A 60 -2.53 -3.44 10.18
CA VAL A 60 -2.86 -2.03 9.94
C VAL A 60 -4.09 -1.97 9.05
N THR A 61 -5.05 -1.14 9.44
CA THR A 61 -6.31 -0.93 8.74
C THR A 61 -6.55 0.56 8.53
N ALA A 62 -7.57 0.93 7.75
CA ALA A 62 -7.94 2.34 7.55
C ALA A 62 -8.34 3.10 8.84
N LYS A 63 -8.44 2.42 9.98
CA LYS A 63 -8.76 3.03 11.29
C LYS A 63 -7.52 3.50 12.03
N ASP A 64 -6.34 3.04 11.63
CA ASP A 64 -5.07 3.41 12.25
C ASP A 64 -4.63 4.80 11.76
N GLU A 65 -4.06 5.60 12.67
CA GLU A 65 -3.73 7.02 12.39
C GLU A 65 -2.72 7.20 11.26
N ASP A 66 -1.77 6.27 11.14
CA ASP A 66 -0.72 6.25 10.13
C ASP A 66 -1.15 5.61 8.80
N ALA A 67 -2.32 4.97 8.73
CA ALA A 67 -2.79 4.32 7.51
C ALA A 67 -3.14 5.31 6.39
N LEU A 68 -3.50 6.55 6.73
CA LEU A 68 -3.79 7.57 5.73
C LEU A 68 -2.55 7.95 4.91
N ASP A 69 -1.36 7.89 5.52
CA ASP A 69 -0.10 8.17 4.84
C ASP A 69 0.19 7.11 3.77
N LEU A 70 -0.01 5.83 4.11
CA LEU A 70 0.07 4.71 3.18
C LEU A 70 -0.88 4.88 1.99
N LEU A 71 -2.15 5.17 2.25
CA LEU A 71 -3.16 5.36 1.20
C LEU A 71 -2.81 6.53 0.26
N ARG A 72 -2.23 7.62 0.80
CA ARG A 72 -1.77 8.76 -0.01
C ARG A 72 -0.59 8.39 -0.88
N HIS A 73 0.35 7.60 -0.37
CA HIS A 73 1.49 7.13 -1.15
C HIS A 73 1.05 6.22 -2.30
N ASP A 74 0.13 5.28 -2.05
CA ASP A 74 -0.43 4.42 -3.09
C ASP A 74 -1.22 5.22 -4.14
N ALA A 75 -1.96 6.26 -3.71
CA ALA A 75 -2.63 7.16 -4.65
C ALA A 75 -1.64 7.92 -5.54
N ALA A 76 -0.45 8.27 -5.04
CA ALA A 76 0.62 8.84 -5.85
C ALA A 76 1.12 7.84 -6.91
N HIS A 77 1.28 6.57 -6.55
CA HIS A 77 1.62 5.51 -7.52
C HIS A 77 0.55 5.33 -8.60
N VAL A 78 -0.74 5.36 -8.23
CA VAL A 78 -1.85 5.33 -9.19
C VAL A 78 -1.81 6.52 -10.14
N MET A 79 -1.52 7.73 -9.63
CA MET A 79 -1.36 8.93 -10.45
C MET A 79 -0.20 8.81 -11.43
N ALA A 80 0.96 8.30 -10.98
CA ALA A 80 2.11 8.07 -11.86
C ALA A 80 1.77 7.10 -12.98
N GLN A 81 1.08 5.99 -12.68
CA GLN A 81 0.64 5.07 -13.71
C GLN A 81 -0.35 5.72 -14.69
N ALA A 82 -1.33 6.48 -14.19
CA ALA A 82 -2.29 7.20 -15.03
C ALA A 82 -1.58 8.15 -16.00
N VAL A 83 -0.62 8.93 -15.49
CA VAL A 83 0.18 9.85 -16.30
C VAL A 83 1.01 9.11 -17.35
N GLN A 84 1.65 7.99 -17.01
CA GLN A 84 2.42 7.21 -17.98
C GLN A 84 1.55 6.59 -19.08
N GLU A 85 0.33 6.15 -18.76
CA GLU A 85 -0.63 5.61 -19.74
C GLU A 85 -1.19 6.69 -20.67
N LEU A 86 -1.48 7.89 -20.15
CA LEU A 86 -2.05 9.00 -20.91
C LEU A 86 -1.01 9.79 -21.71
N PHE A 87 0.19 9.95 -21.15
CA PHE A 87 1.27 10.77 -21.70
C PHE A 87 2.55 9.94 -21.84
N PRO A 88 2.61 9.03 -22.84
CA PRO A 88 3.75 8.14 -23.04
C PRO A 88 5.07 8.90 -23.18
N GLY A 89 6.12 8.37 -22.56
CA GLY A 89 7.45 8.99 -22.52
C GLY A 89 7.69 9.94 -21.34
N THR A 90 6.66 10.23 -20.54
CA THR A 90 6.83 10.97 -19.28
C THR A 90 7.70 10.17 -18.30
N GLN A 91 8.74 10.83 -17.76
CA GLN A 91 9.60 10.24 -16.75
C GLN A 91 9.07 10.54 -15.35
N VAL A 92 8.96 9.50 -14.56
CA VAL A 92 8.50 9.53 -13.17
C VAL A 92 9.70 9.76 -12.26
N THR A 93 9.65 10.75 -11.37
CA THR A 93 10.76 11.03 -10.44
C THR A 93 10.38 10.69 -8.99
N ILE A 94 9.89 11.65 -8.20
CA ILE A 94 9.53 11.47 -6.79
C ILE A 94 8.06 11.76 -6.56
N GLY A 95 7.41 10.95 -5.72
CA GLY A 95 5.98 11.13 -5.41
C GLY A 95 5.66 10.80 -3.95
N PRO A 96 6.06 11.66 -3.00
CA PRO A 96 5.82 11.39 -1.58
C PRO A 96 4.38 11.70 -1.19
N SER A 97 3.91 11.03 -0.14
CA SER A 97 2.81 11.53 0.68
C SER A 97 3.23 12.81 1.42
N ILE A 98 2.26 13.66 1.72
CA ILE A 98 2.41 14.88 2.51
C ILE A 98 1.25 15.02 3.50
N GLU A 99 1.37 15.96 4.45
CA GLU A 99 0.40 16.14 5.55
C GLU A 99 -1.07 16.21 5.08
N ASN A 100 -1.34 16.83 3.92
CA ASN A 100 -2.68 17.05 3.40
C ASN A 100 -2.93 16.42 2.02
N GLY A 101 -2.11 15.46 1.59
CA GLY A 101 -2.27 14.82 0.28
C GLY A 101 -1.02 14.09 -0.19
N TYR A 102 -0.74 14.20 -1.48
CA TYR A 102 0.47 13.71 -2.13
C TYR A 102 0.75 14.60 -3.34
N TYR A 103 1.96 14.50 -3.89
CA TYR A 103 2.27 15.05 -5.21
C TYR A 103 3.15 14.07 -5.98
N TYR A 104 3.41 14.36 -7.25
CA TYR A 104 4.39 13.63 -8.02
C TYR A 104 5.09 14.57 -9.00
N ASP A 105 6.40 14.51 -9.00
CA ASP A 105 7.25 15.22 -9.96
C ASP A 105 7.41 14.39 -11.24
N PHE A 106 7.22 15.04 -12.39
CA PHE A 106 7.34 14.43 -13.71
C PHE A 106 8.28 15.23 -14.58
N ALA A 107 9.14 14.55 -15.34
CA ALA A 107 9.96 15.15 -16.39
C ALA A 107 9.40 14.79 -17.77
N ARG A 108 8.96 15.81 -18.51
CA ARG A 108 8.45 15.72 -19.88
C ARG A 108 8.62 17.06 -20.61
N GLU A 109 8.53 17.06 -21.93
CA GLU A 109 8.73 18.27 -22.76
C GLU A 109 7.56 19.25 -22.67
N GLU A 110 6.33 18.74 -22.75
CA GLU A 110 5.11 19.54 -22.68
C GLU A 110 4.61 19.61 -21.23
N PRO A 111 4.47 20.79 -20.63
CA PRO A 111 3.92 20.92 -19.28
C PRO A 111 2.48 20.42 -19.20
N PHE A 112 2.08 19.93 -18.02
CA PHE A 112 0.67 19.77 -17.72
C PHE A 112 -0.03 21.12 -17.58
N SER A 113 -1.31 21.12 -17.91
CA SER A 113 -2.25 22.21 -17.68
C SER A 113 -3.36 21.74 -16.75
N THR A 114 -4.17 22.67 -16.25
CA THR A 114 -5.37 22.32 -15.46
C THR A 114 -6.40 21.53 -16.27
N ASP A 115 -6.38 21.64 -17.60
CA ASP A 115 -7.31 20.94 -18.47
C ASP A 115 -7.00 19.43 -18.53
N ASP A 116 -5.79 19.02 -18.15
CA ASP A 116 -5.38 17.62 -18.08
C ASP A 116 -5.91 16.91 -16.81
N PHE A 117 -6.25 17.66 -15.76
CA PHE A 117 -6.51 17.10 -14.43
C PHE A 117 -7.71 16.17 -14.42
N GLU A 118 -8.83 16.58 -15.02
CA GLU A 118 -10.04 15.74 -15.08
C GLU A 118 -9.76 14.41 -15.82
N THR A 119 -8.93 14.47 -16.87
CA THR A 119 -8.54 13.28 -17.64
C THR A 119 -7.64 12.35 -16.83
N ILE A 120 -6.68 12.92 -16.09
CA ILE A 120 -5.79 12.16 -15.20
C ILE A 120 -6.59 11.51 -14.07
N GLU A 121 -7.44 12.26 -13.37
CA GLU A 121 -8.27 11.74 -12.27
C GLU A 121 -9.21 10.62 -12.74
N LYS A 122 -9.83 10.79 -13.92
CA LYS A 122 -10.65 9.74 -14.52
C LYS A 122 -9.83 8.48 -14.80
N LYS A 123 -8.63 8.63 -15.36
CA LYS A 123 -7.74 7.48 -15.61
C LYS A 123 -7.32 6.82 -14.30
N MET A 124 -7.05 7.58 -13.24
CA MET A 124 -6.75 7.04 -11.92
C MET A 124 -7.91 6.20 -11.37
N ALA A 125 -9.15 6.67 -11.49
CA ALA A 125 -10.34 5.90 -11.09
C ALA A 125 -10.47 4.61 -11.91
N GLU A 126 -10.29 4.67 -13.24
CA GLU A 126 -10.26 3.49 -14.10
C GLU A 126 -9.17 2.49 -13.67
N ILE A 127 -7.99 2.97 -13.26
CA ILE A 127 -6.89 2.13 -12.77
C ILE A 127 -7.26 1.41 -11.48
N VAL A 128 -7.88 2.12 -10.53
CA VAL A 128 -8.38 1.54 -9.27
C VAL A 128 -9.42 0.46 -9.54
N ASP A 129 -10.35 0.71 -10.47
CA ASP A 129 -11.41 -0.25 -10.85
C ASP A 129 -10.88 -1.54 -11.48
N ARG A 130 -9.64 -1.55 -12.01
CA ARG A 130 -9.00 -2.77 -12.52
C ARG A 130 -8.56 -3.73 -11.42
N ASP A 131 -8.54 -3.30 -10.15
CA ASP A 131 -8.13 -4.10 -9.00
C ASP A 131 -6.79 -4.82 -9.22
N LEU A 132 -5.82 -4.06 -9.74
CA LEU A 132 -4.48 -4.59 -9.99
C LEU A 132 -3.74 -4.78 -8.67
N LYS A 133 -3.03 -5.90 -8.56
CA LYS A 133 -2.17 -6.17 -7.39
C LYS A 133 -0.91 -5.32 -7.45
N PHE A 134 -0.56 -4.72 -6.30
CA PHE A 134 0.77 -4.21 -6.06
C PHE A 134 1.71 -5.40 -5.81
N ILE A 135 2.80 -5.47 -6.57
CA ILE A 135 3.79 -6.54 -6.45
C ILE A 135 5.14 -5.89 -6.15
N ARG A 136 5.70 -6.25 -5.00
CA ARG A 136 7.05 -5.87 -4.61
C ARG A 136 8.04 -6.93 -5.06
N GLU A 137 9.07 -6.51 -5.78
CA GLU A 137 10.22 -7.34 -6.16
C GLU A 137 11.49 -6.71 -5.55
N VAL A 138 12.36 -7.53 -4.97
CA VAL A 138 13.62 -7.13 -4.31
C VAL A 138 14.75 -8.00 -4.81
#